data_AF-A0A846HK02-F1
#
_entry.id   AF-A0A846HK02-F1
#
_cell.length_a   1.000
_cell.length_b   1.000
_cell.length_c   1.000
_cell.angle_alpha   90.00
_cell.angle_beta   90.00
_cell.angle_gamma   90.00
#
_symmetry.space_group_name_H-M   'P 1'
#
loop_
_entity.id
_entity.type
_entity.pdbx_description
1 polymer ?
#
loop_
_entity_poly.entity_id
_entity_poly.type
_entity_poly.pdbx_seq_one_letter_code
_entity_poly.pdbx_strand_id
1 'polypeptide(L)'
;MLLPARLPGVPLPEIADLLEIETMLAEPVVEWTKTWEQSGFYKGEAALLERQLRKRFGPLDAETEVRLRAASGTEIEHWAERIFDARQLADVFAEETDERDG
;
A
#
# COMPACT_ATOMS: atom_id res chain seq x y z
N MET A 1 -4.37 -21.53 -22.65
CA MET A 1 -3.26 -21.70 -21.69
C MET A 1 -2.66 -20.34 -21.40
N LEU A 2 -2.89 -19.80 -20.20
CA LEU A 2 -2.26 -18.58 -19.72
C LEU A 2 -1.16 -18.99 -18.75
N LEU A 3 0.10 -18.88 -19.19
CA LEU A 3 1.27 -18.98 -18.32
C LEU A 3 1.43 -17.63 -17.62
N PRO A 4 1.42 -17.57 -16.27
CA PRO A 4 1.69 -16.31 -15.58
C PRO A 4 3.13 -15.90 -15.90
N ALA A 5 3.26 -14.73 -16.51
CA ALA A 5 4.53 -14.11 -16.81
C ALA A 5 5.35 -14.02 -15.51
N ARG A 6 6.60 -14.50 -15.56
CA ARG A 6 7.53 -14.46 -14.43
C ARG A 6 7.68 -13.02 -13.93
N LEU A 7 7.14 -12.74 -12.74
CA LEU A 7 7.40 -11.51 -12.01
C LEU A 7 8.81 -11.59 -11.40
N PRO A 8 9.77 -10.73 -11.79
CA PRO A 8 11.11 -10.75 -11.23
C PRO A 8 11.08 -10.19 -9.80
N GLY A 9 11.68 -10.91 -8.84
CA GLY A 9 11.93 -10.43 -7.47
C GLY A 9 11.07 -11.07 -6.37
N VAL A 10 10.14 -11.96 -6.71
CA VAL A 10 9.41 -12.76 -5.71
C VAL A 10 10.19 -14.06 -5.45
N PRO A 11 10.59 -14.36 -4.21
CA PRO A 11 11.13 -15.67 -3.87
C PRO A 11 10.00 -16.69 -4.03
N LEU A 12 9.99 -17.38 -5.17
CA LEU A 12 9.20 -18.60 -5.29
C LEU A 12 9.79 -19.62 -4.32
N PRO A 13 9.00 -20.31 -3.49
CA PRO A 13 9.51 -21.48 -2.78
C PRO A 13 10.13 -22.43 -3.82
N GLU A 14 11.24 -23.08 -3.47
CA GLU A 14 11.86 -24.09 -4.32
C GLU A 14 10.83 -25.17 -4.60
N ILE A 15 10.19 -25.11 -5.76
CA ILE A 15 9.06 -25.95 -6.13
C ILE A 15 9.62 -27.35 -6.36
N ALA A 16 9.46 -28.24 -5.37
CA ALA A 16 9.58 -29.66 -5.58
C ALA A 16 8.34 -30.10 -6.38
N ASP A 17 8.49 -30.12 -7.70
CA ASP A 17 7.58 -30.70 -8.67
C ASP A 17 6.29 -29.92 -8.99
N LEU A 18 6.12 -29.62 -10.28
CA LEU A 18 4.93 -29.05 -10.93
C LEU A 18 3.61 -29.80 -10.66
N LEU A 19 3.69 -31.00 -10.06
CA LEU A 19 2.54 -31.84 -9.73
C LEU A 19 1.81 -31.37 -8.46
N GLU A 20 2.48 -30.64 -7.58
CA GLU A 20 1.89 -30.11 -6.32
C GLU A 20 1.06 -28.83 -6.57
N ILE A 21 1.33 -28.14 -7.68
CA ILE A 21 0.64 -26.90 -8.08
C ILE A 21 -0.84 -27.16 -8.35
N GLU A 22 -1.23 -28.28 -8.96
CA GLU A 22 -2.64 -28.57 -9.26
C GLU A 22 -3.45 -28.89 -7.99
N THR A 23 -2.82 -29.46 -6.97
CA THR A 23 -3.49 -29.89 -5.73
C THR A 23 -3.72 -28.75 -4.75
N MET A 24 -2.91 -27.69 -4.80
CA MET A 24 -3.03 -26.50 -3.95
C MET A 24 -3.91 -25.38 -4.55
N LEU A 25 -4.57 -25.57 -5.70
CA LEU A 25 -5.37 -24.51 -6.35
C LEU A 25 -6.72 -24.19 -5.67
N ALA A 26 -7.12 -24.89 -4.61
CA ALA A 26 -8.44 -24.69 -4.01
C ALA A 26 -8.47 -23.69 -2.84
N GLU A 27 -7.38 -23.53 -2.07
CA GLU A 27 -7.44 -22.76 -0.81
C GLU A 27 -6.41 -21.61 -0.70
N PRO A 28 -5.10 -21.76 -0.93
CA PRO A 28 -4.12 -20.69 -0.70
C PRO A 28 -4.02 -19.64 -1.83
N VAL A 29 -4.38 -19.99 -3.07
CA VAL A 29 -4.20 -19.11 -4.24
C VAL A 29 -5.12 -17.89 -4.19
N VAL A 30 -6.32 -18.02 -3.63
CA VAL A 30 -7.28 -16.90 -3.45
C VAL A 30 -6.80 -15.92 -2.39
N GLU A 31 -6.20 -16.43 -1.32
CA GLU A 31 -5.68 -15.58 -0.24
C GLU A 31 -4.49 -14.77 -0.74
N TRP A 32 -3.57 -15.39 -1.47
CA TRP A 32 -2.43 -14.69 -2.04
C TRP A 32 -2.84 -13.66 -3.11
N THR A 33 -3.70 -13.98 -4.08
CA THR A 33 -4.16 -12.99 -5.07
C THR A 33 -4.79 -11.78 -4.39
N LYS A 34 -5.62 -12.00 -3.38
CA LYS A 34 -6.23 -10.91 -2.60
C LYS A 34 -5.19 -10.06 -1.86
N THR A 35 -4.17 -10.67 -1.24
CA THR A 35 -3.09 -9.94 -0.56
C THR A 35 -2.22 -9.12 -1.52
N TRP A 36 -1.91 -9.64 -2.70
CA TRP A 36 -1.10 -8.93 -3.70
C TRP A 36 -1.87 -7.80 -4.39
N GLU A 37 -3.15 -8.00 -4.68
CA GLU A 37 -4.03 -6.94 -5.20
C GLU A 37 -4.19 -5.80 -4.20
N GLN A 38 -4.45 -6.13 -2.93
CA GLN A 38 -4.53 -5.14 -1.85
C GLN A 38 -3.20 -4.38 -1.69
N SER A 39 -2.08 -5.08 -1.66
CA SER A 39 -0.75 -4.45 -1.58
C SER A 39 -0.45 -3.56 -2.80
N GLY A 40 -0.91 -3.94 -3.99
CA GLY A 40 -0.77 -3.14 -5.21
C GLY A 40 -1.65 -1.89 -5.20
N PHE A 41 -2.87 -2.01 -4.70
CA PHE A 41 -3.83 -0.92 -4.57
C PHE A 41 -3.29 0.18 -3.64
N TYR A 42 -2.87 -0.17 -2.42
CA TYR A 42 -2.37 0.81 -1.45
C TYR A 42 -1.05 1.46 -1.89
N LYS A 43 -0.18 0.74 -2.61
CA LYS A 43 1.01 1.34 -3.24
C LYS A 43 0.63 2.38 -4.29
N GLY A 44 -0.44 2.15 -5.05
CA GLY A 44 -0.98 3.11 -6.00
C GLY A 44 -1.54 4.36 -5.33
N GLU A 45 -2.29 4.18 -4.24
CA GLU A 45 -2.83 5.30 -3.46
C GLU A 45 -1.74 6.13 -2.77
N ALA A 46 -0.72 5.49 -2.19
CA ALA A 46 0.41 6.17 -1.58
C ALA A 46 1.18 7.02 -2.61
N ALA A 47 1.43 6.48 -3.81
CA ALA A 47 2.08 7.22 -4.90
C ALA A 47 1.23 8.39 -5.41
N LEU A 48 -0.09 8.23 -5.44
CA LEU A 48 -1.01 9.32 -5.78
C LEU A 48 -0.96 10.42 -4.72
N LEU A 49 -1.06 10.04 -3.44
CA LEU A 49 -1.01 10.96 -2.32
C LEU A 49 0.31 11.74 -2.29
N GLU A 50 1.44 11.06 -2.46
CA GLU A 50 2.77 11.68 -2.58
C GLU A 50 2.81 12.76 -3.67
N ARG A 51 2.21 12.50 -4.84
CA ARG A 51 2.13 13.49 -5.93
C ARG A 51 1.26 14.70 -5.55
N GLN A 52 0.16 14.50 -4.85
CA GLN A 52 -0.70 15.59 -4.39
C GLN A 52 0.00 16.45 -3.33
N LEU A 53 0.68 15.80 -2.38
CA LEU A 53 1.45 16.49 -1.34
C LEU A 53 2.56 17.33 -1.96
N ARG A 54 3.31 16.77 -2.94
CA ARG A 54 4.31 17.54 -3.69
C ARG A 54 3.72 18.74 -4.43
N LYS A 55 2.53 18.58 -5.00
CA LYS A 55 1.87 19.64 -5.76
C LYS A 55 1.33 20.76 -4.86
N ARG A 56 0.82 20.43 -3.67
CA ARG A 56 0.20 21.39 -2.75
C ARG A 56 1.23 22.08 -1.84
N PHE A 57 2.19 21.32 -1.33
CA PHE A 57 3.13 21.77 -0.30
C PHE A 57 4.58 21.91 -0.79
N GLY A 58 4.88 21.50 -2.01
CA GLY A 58 6.23 21.53 -2.56
C GLY A 58 7.04 20.26 -2.26
N PRO A 59 8.36 20.28 -2.46
CA PRO A 59 9.21 19.10 -2.25
C PRO A 59 9.03 18.49 -0.86
N LEU A 60 8.85 17.18 -0.80
CA LEU A 60 8.79 16.44 0.47
C LEU A 60 10.21 16.09 0.91
N ASP A 61 10.43 16.05 2.22
CA ASP A 61 11.68 15.58 2.78
C ASP A 61 11.74 14.04 2.80
N ALA A 62 12.95 13.52 3.02
CA ALA A 62 13.18 12.08 3.02
C ALA A 62 12.38 11.35 4.11
N GLU A 63 12.12 12.01 5.24
CA GLU A 63 11.33 11.45 6.35
C GLU A 63 9.87 11.25 5.93
N THR A 64 9.25 12.26 5.31
CA THR A 64 7.89 12.17 4.80
C THR A 64 7.76 11.08 3.73
N GLU A 65 8.74 10.98 2.83
CA GLU A 65 8.74 9.92 1.81
C GLU A 65 8.86 8.52 2.41
N VAL A 66 9.68 8.34 3.45
CA VAL A 66 9.76 7.07 4.18
C VAL A 66 8.44 6.77 4.88
N ARG A 67 7.82 7.77 5.52
CA ARG A 67 6.52 7.62 6.20
C ARG A 67 5.41 7.20 5.23
N LEU A 68 5.34 7.82 4.04
CA LEU A 68 4.38 7.43 2.99
C LEU A 68 4.58 5.99 2.50
N ARG A 69 5.83 5.51 2.41
CA ARG A 69 6.13 4.14 1.98
C ARG A 69 5.82 3.09 3.05
N ALA A 70 5.92 3.46 4.32
CA ALA A 70 5.67 2.57 5.46
C ALA A 70 4.21 2.58 5.93
N ALA A 71 3.41 3.52 5.44
CA ALA A 71 2.02 3.69 5.83
C ALA A 71 1.13 2.50 5.45
N SER A 72 0.21 2.18 6.34
CA SER A 72 -0.90 1.27 6.09
C SER A 72 -1.95 1.92 5.18
N GLY A 73 -2.81 1.09 4.57
CA GLY A 73 -3.90 1.58 3.73
C GLY A 73 -4.81 2.59 4.45
N THR A 74 -5.15 2.32 5.72
CA THR A 74 -5.98 3.21 6.54
C THR A 74 -5.31 4.56 6.79
N GLU A 75 -4.00 4.60 7.04
CA GLU A 75 -3.26 5.87 7.15
C GLU A 75 -3.28 6.66 5.85
N ILE A 76 -3.10 5.98 4.71
CA ILE A 76 -3.16 6.62 3.38
C ILE A 76 -4.55 7.21 3.11
N GLU A 77 -5.62 6.48 3.44
CA GLU A 77 -7.01 6.95 3.32
C GLU A 77 -7.25 8.22 4.17
N HIS A 78 -6.87 8.19 5.45
CA HIS A 78 -7.01 9.36 6.33
C HIS A 78 -6.22 10.57 5.83
N TRP A 79 -4.98 10.38 5.38
CA TRP A 79 -4.18 11.48 4.83
C TRP A 79 -4.75 12.01 3.52
N ALA A 80 -5.35 11.15 2.70
CA ALA A 80 -6.01 11.54 1.45
C ALA A 80 -7.27 12.37 1.66
N GLU A 81 -8.00 12.18 2.77
CA GLU A 81 -9.11 13.05 3.16
C GLU A 81 -8.59 14.39 3.71
N ARG A 82 -7.62 14.33 4.63
CA ARG A 82 -7.07 15.50 5.31
C ARG A 82 -6.32 16.44 4.38
N ILE A 83 -5.78 15.93 3.27
CA ILE A 83 -5.06 16.78 2.31
C ILE A 83 -5.92 17.94 1.81
N PHE A 84 -7.25 17.82 1.77
CA PHE A 84 -8.13 18.87 1.27
C PHE A 84 -8.25 20.04 2.27
N ASP A 85 -8.32 19.74 3.57
CA ASP A 85 -8.51 20.71 4.65
C ASP A 85 -7.20 21.23 5.27
N ALA A 86 -6.10 20.47 5.13
CA ALA A 86 -4.80 20.78 5.71
C ALA A 86 -4.21 22.12 5.22
N ARG A 87 -3.83 23.00 6.14
CA ARG A 87 -3.21 24.30 5.79
C ARG A 87 -1.72 24.16 5.52
N GLN A 88 -1.09 23.15 6.11
CA GLN A 88 0.33 22.83 5.99
C GLN A 88 0.53 21.31 5.98
N LEU A 89 1.71 20.87 5.53
CA LEU A 89 2.04 19.45 5.40
C LEU A 89 1.84 18.68 6.72
N ALA A 90 2.23 19.27 7.85
CA ALA A 90 2.08 18.66 9.17
C ALA A 90 0.62 18.36 9.54
N ASP A 91 -0.33 19.17 9.07
CA ASP A 91 -1.76 18.98 9.35
C ASP A 91 -2.32 17.74 8.65
N VAL A 92 -1.69 17.29 7.56
CA VAL A 92 -2.07 16.03 6.89
C VAL A 92 -1.76 14.83 7.78
N PHE A 93 -0.64 14.90 8.50
CA PHE A 93 -0.06 13.78 9.24
C PHE A 93 -0.33 13.80 10.75
N ALA A 94 -1.02 14.82 11.25
CA ALA A 94 -1.39 14.86 12.66
C ALA A 94 -2.31 13.67 12.99
N GLU A 95 -2.12 13.06 14.14
CA GLU A 95 -3.09 12.08 14.63
C GLU A 95 -4.31 12.85 15.11
N GLU A 96 -5.50 12.39 14.75
CA GLU A 96 -6.72 12.90 15.36
C GLU A 96 -6.67 12.43 16.82
N THR A 97 -6.27 13.33 17.73
CA THR A 97 -6.35 13.06 19.16
C THR A 97 -7.82 12.83 19.45
N ASP A 98 -8.22 11.57 19.58
CA ASP A 98 -9.56 11.18 19.95
C ASP A 98 -9.82 11.67 21.39
N GLU A 99 -10.28 12.92 21.53
CA GLU A 99 -10.89 13.45 22.75
C GLU A 99 -12.30 12.86 22.93
N ARG A 100 -12.44 11.54 22.82
CA ARG A 100 -13.68 10.79 23.09
C ARG A 100 -13.52 9.87 24.30
N ASP A 101 -12.95 10.40 25.38
CA ASP A 101 -13.19 9.87 26.72
C ASP A 101 -13.34 11.06 27.69
N GLY A 102 -14.59 11.48 27.87
CA GLY A 102 -15.03 12.51 28.82
C GLY A 102 -16.46 12.24 29.28
#